data_AF-G8RZH8-F1
#
_entry.id   AF-G8RZH8-F1
#
_cell.length_a   1.000
_cell.length_b   1.000
_cell.length_c   1.000
_cell.angle_alpha   90.00
_cell.angle_beta   90.00
_cell.angle_gamma   90.00
#
_symmetry.space_group_name_H-M   'P 1'
#
loop_
_entity.id
_entity.type
_entity.pdbx_description
1 polymer ?
#
loop_
_entity_poly.entity_id
_entity_poly.type
_entity_poly.pdbx_seq_one_letter_code
_entity_poly.pdbx_strand_id
1 'polypeptide(L)'
;MKREILTQRLASARRLFSTSRYDELTGDLVALIAGAAATRRDGASAVREAATVILAAGYRLASELAVKRNDDALGWVLADRALTAARASGLPAPVAHASRSVAVAMRRAGHHDDAIALLMTSAQQLRLGPQPRDLELATYGSLLCTAAYASAQAGRRGEAETLLSEASAAAARLGAAVYAGELVFSVTNVAVYQIGVFTALGDSATALHHASTVEVATLETAERYARYCMDTARAWEQQGRHDRATQALCAAETRAPQELRRPSSHELITRLLYAPVVMPSGLRSLAARVGAIR
;
A
#
# COMPACT_ATOMS: atom_id res chain seq x y z
N MET A 1 13.70 -14.42 -22.23
CA MET A 1 13.07 -15.39 -21.29
C MET A 1 11.65 -15.69 -21.77
N LYS A 2 11.13 -16.92 -21.65
CA LYS A 2 9.75 -17.22 -22.09
C LYS A 2 8.73 -16.42 -21.25
N ARG A 3 7.65 -15.92 -21.88
CA ARG A 3 6.58 -15.13 -21.23
C ARG A 3 6.07 -15.76 -19.93
N GLU A 4 5.86 -17.07 -19.95
CA GLU A 4 5.37 -17.83 -18.81
C GLU A 4 6.27 -17.73 -17.57
N ILE A 5 7.59 -17.79 -17.75
CA ILE A 5 8.56 -17.66 -16.66
C ILE A 5 8.48 -16.26 -16.03
N LEU A 6 8.32 -15.21 -16.85
CA LEU A 6 8.12 -13.85 -16.35
C LEU A 6 6.83 -13.70 -15.55
N THR A 7 5.74 -14.28 -16.04
CA THR A 7 4.45 -14.27 -15.34
C THR A 7 4.52 -15.01 -14.00
N GLN A 8 5.16 -16.18 -13.97
CA GLN A 8 5.37 -16.95 -12.72
C GLN A 8 6.25 -16.18 -11.72
N ARG A 9 7.34 -15.55 -12.18
CA ARG A 9 8.19 -14.71 -11.31
C ARG A 9 7.43 -13.51 -10.75
N LEU A 10 6.61 -12.84 -11.55
CA LEU A 10 5.76 -11.75 -11.08
C LEU A 10 4.76 -12.25 -10.03
N ALA A 11 4.11 -13.39 -10.26
CA ALA A 11 3.20 -13.99 -9.29
C ALA A 11 3.92 -14.35 -7.97
N SER A 12 5.15 -14.87 -8.04
CA SER A 12 5.99 -15.12 -6.87
C SER A 12 6.31 -13.84 -6.10
N ALA A 13 6.77 -12.80 -6.79
CA ALA A 13 7.07 -11.50 -6.18
C ALA A 13 5.83 -10.88 -5.51
N ARG A 14 4.65 -10.99 -6.14
CA ARG A 14 3.38 -10.54 -5.55
C ARG A 14 3.04 -11.27 -4.25
N ARG A 15 3.22 -12.60 -4.23
CA ARG A 15 2.99 -13.42 -3.02
C ARG A 15 3.98 -13.08 -1.91
N LEU A 16 5.24 -12.87 -2.23
CA LEU A 16 6.25 -12.46 -1.24
C LEU A 16 5.92 -11.09 -0.64
N PHE A 17 5.46 -10.14 -1.46
CA PHE A 17 4.99 -8.84 -0.97
C PHE A 17 3.76 -8.99 -0.07
N SER A 18 2.73 -9.71 -0.51
CA SER A 18 1.49 -9.88 0.25
C SER A 18 1.68 -10.61 1.58
N THR A 19 2.68 -11.50 1.66
CA THR A 19 3.07 -12.22 2.89
C THR A 19 4.15 -11.51 3.71
N SER A 20 4.51 -10.26 3.36
CA SER A 20 5.53 -9.46 4.06
C SER A 20 6.91 -10.14 4.15
N ARG A 21 7.30 -10.91 3.13
CA ARG A 21 8.61 -11.56 2.98
C ARG A 21 9.54 -10.69 2.13
N TYR A 22 9.85 -9.50 2.63
CA TYR A 22 10.56 -8.44 1.89
C TYR A 22 12.03 -8.74 1.60
N ASP A 23 12.69 -9.51 2.47
CA ASP A 23 14.08 -9.94 2.25
C ASP A 23 14.19 -10.84 1.02
N GLU A 24 13.35 -11.87 0.91
CA GLU A 24 13.27 -12.74 -0.28
C GLU A 24 12.81 -11.98 -1.52
N LEU A 25 11.82 -11.10 -1.36
CA LEU A 25 11.30 -10.28 -2.46
C LEU A 25 12.39 -9.47 -3.15
N THR A 26 13.41 -9.01 -2.42
CA THR A 26 14.49 -8.19 -2.97
C THR A 26 15.26 -8.93 -4.07
N GLY A 27 15.64 -10.18 -3.82
CA GLY A 27 16.33 -11.00 -4.81
C GLY A 27 15.45 -11.30 -6.03
N ASP A 28 14.19 -11.66 -5.78
CA ASP A 28 13.23 -11.98 -6.84
C ASP A 28 12.93 -10.80 -7.77
N LEU A 29 12.82 -9.58 -7.21
CA LEU A 29 12.56 -8.37 -8.00
C LEU A 29 13.70 -7.99 -8.94
N VAL A 30 14.95 -8.13 -8.50
CA VAL A 30 16.11 -7.83 -9.35
C VAL A 30 16.12 -8.74 -10.58
N ALA A 31 15.93 -10.05 -10.37
CA ALA A 31 15.86 -11.02 -11.46
C ALA A 31 14.64 -10.80 -12.38
N LEU A 32 13.49 -10.47 -11.81
CA LEU A 32 12.27 -10.17 -12.57
C LEU A 32 12.45 -8.94 -13.47
N ILE A 33 12.93 -7.83 -12.91
CA ILE A 33 13.13 -6.56 -13.65
C ILE A 33 14.15 -6.76 -14.76
N ALA A 34 15.30 -7.38 -14.46
CA ALA A 34 16.34 -7.64 -15.46
C ALA A 34 15.82 -8.55 -16.59
N GLY A 35 15.13 -9.64 -16.25
CA GLY A 35 14.56 -10.56 -17.22
C GLY A 35 13.47 -9.93 -18.08
N ALA A 36 12.61 -9.08 -17.49
CA ALA A 36 11.55 -8.37 -18.20
C ALA A 36 12.14 -7.30 -19.13
N ALA A 37 13.15 -6.56 -18.68
CA ALA A 37 13.83 -5.54 -19.48
C ALA A 37 14.55 -6.15 -20.68
N ALA A 38 15.28 -7.26 -20.50
CA ALA A 38 15.91 -7.99 -21.61
C ALA A 38 14.86 -8.51 -22.60
N THR A 39 13.81 -9.17 -22.11
CA THR A 39 12.74 -9.72 -22.97
C THR A 39 11.97 -8.63 -23.73
N ARG A 40 11.81 -7.42 -23.14
CA ARG A 40 11.23 -6.26 -23.82
C ARG A 40 12.12 -5.75 -24.97
N ARG A 41 13.45 -5.77 -24.81
CA ARG A 41 14.37 -5.32 -25.87
C ARG A 41 14.42 -6.30 -27.03
N ASP A 42 14.55 -7.59 -26.73
CA ASP A 42 14.95 -8.60 -27.70
C ASP A 42 13.77 -9.45 -28.21
N GLY A 43 12.59 -9.32 -27.59
CA GLY A 43 11.41 -10.12 -27.92
C GLY A 43 10.65 -9.64 -29.16
N ALA A 44 9.95 -10.59 -29.81
CA ALA A 44 8.94 -10.33 -30.84
C ALA A 44 7.71 -9.60 -30.25
N SER A 45 6.87 -8.98 -31.10
CA SER A 45 5.83 -8.01 -30.68
C SER A 45 5.00 -8.44 -29.47
N ALA A 46 4.30 -9.58 -29.55
CA ALA A 46 3.43 -10.03 -28.47
C ALA A 46 4.18 -10.37 -27.16
N VAL A 47 5.42 -10.88 -27.26
CA VAL A 47 6.26 -11.17 -26.09
C VAL A 47 6.80 -9.87 -25.48
N ARG A 48 7.14 -8.90 -26.32
CA ARG A 48 7.59 -7.57 -25.93
C ARG A 48 6.49 -6.81 -25.20
N GLU A 49 5.27 -6.81 -25.71
CA GLU A 49 4.11 -6.17 -25.06
C GLU A 49 3.85 -6.75 -23.67
N ALA A 50 3.81 -8.08 -23.55
CA ALA A 50 3.66 -8.75 -22.26
C ALA A 50 4.82 -8.41 -21.30
N ALA A 51 6.06 -8.37 -21.79
CA ALA A 51 7.22 -8.01 -21.00
C ALA A 51 7.20 -6.55 -20.53
N THR A 52 6.64 -5.63 -21.33
CA THR A 52 6.46 -4.22 -20.94
C THR A 52 5.52 -4.08 -19.75
N VAL A 53 4.37 -4.77 -19.77
CA VAL A 53 3.42 -4.77 -18.65
C VAL A 53 4.04 -5.38 -17.39
N ILE A 54 4.76 -6.50 -17.53
CA ILE A 54 5.43 -7.16 -16.40
C ILE A 54 6.57 -6.28 -15.85
N LEU A 55 7.29 -5.56 -16.70
CA LEU A 55 8.34 -4.63 -16.29
C LEU A 55 7.76 -3.47 -15.46
N ALA A 56 6.63 -2.89 -15.90
CA ALA A 56 5.92 -1.87 -15.13
C ALA A 56 5.49 -2.39 -13.76
N ALA A 57 4.91 -3.57 -13.70
CA ALA A 57 4.51 -4.23 -12.46
C ALA A 57 5.69 -4.52 -11.51
N GLY A 58 6.82 -4.98 -12.06
CA GLY A 58 8.06 -5.23 -11.31
C GLY A 58 8.63 -3.95 -10.69
N TYR A 59 8.70 -2.86 -11.46
CA TYR A 59 9.12 -1.56 -10.92
C TYR A 59 8.15 -1.04 -9.86
N ARG A 60 6.84 -1.22 -10.05
CA ARG A 60 5.82 -0.82 -9.07
C ARG A 60 5.97 -1.56 -7.75
N LEU A 61 6.16 -2.89 -7.77
CA LEU A 61 6.44 -3.68 -6.57
C LEU A 61 7.75 -3.25 -5.88
N ALA A 62 8.78 -2.96 -6.67
CA ALA A 62 10.04 -2.47 -6.14
C ALA A 62 9.90 -1.09 -5.49
N SER A 63 9.09 -0.19 -6.05
CA SER A 63 8.76 1.10 -5.45
C SER A 63 8.02 0.93 -4.10
N GLU A 64 7.02 0.05 -4.05
CA GLU A 64 6.31 -0.26 -2.80
C GLU A 64 7.26 -0.86 -1.74
N LEU A 65 8.17 -1.75 -2.13
CA LEU A 65 9.20 -2.29 -1.24
C LEU A 65 10.16 -1.19 -0.72
N ALA A 66 10.57 -0.25 -1.57
CA ALA A 66 11.38 0.88 -1.15
C ALA A 66 10.66 1.76 -0.12
N VAL A 67 9.35 1.99 -0.29
CA VAL A 67 8.49 2.65 0.72
C VAL A 67 8.45 1.86 2.04
N LYS A 68 8.39 0.53 1.98
CA LYS A 68 8.46 -0.30 3.20
C LYS A 68 9.79 -0.13 3.94
N ARG A 69 10.88 0.04 3.21
CA ARG A 69 12.24 0.28 3.72
C ARG A 69 12.57 1.74 4.05
N ASN A 70 11.64 2.66 3.80
CA ASN A 70 11.85 4.10 3.98
C ASN A 70 13.00 4.65 3.10
N ASP A 71 13.20 4.08 1.91
CA ASP A 71 14.12 4.58 0.88
C ASP A 71 13.31 5.36 -0.17
N ASP A 72 12.99 6.61 0.16
CA ASP A 72 12.07 7.44 -0.64
C ASP A 72 12.68 7.85 -1.99
N ALA A 73 14.00 8.06 -2.04
CA ALA A 73 14.71 8.39 -3.27
C ALA A 73 14.64 7.23 -4.27
N LEU A 74 14.92 6.00 -3.83
CA LEU A 74 14.77 4.81 -4.66
C LEU A 74 13.30 4.58 -5.03
N GLY A 75 12.38 4.74 -4.08
CA GLY A 75 10.94 4.61 -4.31
C GLY A 75 10.42 5.52 -5.42
N TRP A 76 10.89 6.77 -5.46
CA TRP A 76 10.55 7.74 -6.50
C TRP A 76 11.05 7.33 -7.88
N VAL A 77 12.32 6.96 -8.00
CA VAL A 77 12.93 6.54 -9.28
C VAL A 77 12.23 5.28 -9.81
N LEU A 78 11.90 4.33 -8.94
CA LEU A 78 11.21 3.11 -9.34
C LEU A 78 9.76 3.38 -9.75
N ALA A 79 9.06 4.31 -9.08
CA ALA A 79 7.71 4.72 -9.46
C ALA A 79 7.69 5.39 -10.84
N ASP A 80 8.63 6.29 -11.11
CA ASP A 80 8.78 6.93 -12.43
C ASP A 80 9.04 5.91 -13.54
N ARG A 81 9.97 4.97 -13.30
CA ARG A 81 10.24 3.85 -14.24
C ARG A 81 9.02 2.97 -14.46
N ALA A 82 8.23 2.72 -13.41
CA ALA A 82 6.97 1.98 -13.52
C ALA A 82 5.99 2.71 -14.45
N LEU A 83 5.84 4.03 -14.27
CA LEU A 83 4.92 4.85 -15.08
C LEU A 83 5.37 4.95 -16.54
N THR A 84 6.68 5.10 -16.77
CA THR A 84 7.26 5.10 -18.11
C THR A 84 6.99 3.78 -18.84
N ALA A 85 7.24 2.64 -18.17
CA ALA A 85 6.95 1.33 -18.75
C ALA A 85 5.45 1.10 -18.94
N ALA A 86 4.60 1.55 -18.01
CA ALA A 86 3.16 1.43 -18.11
C ALA A 86 2.60 2.24 -19.30
N ARG A 87 3.06 3.47 -19.51
CA ARG A 87 2.67 4.30 -20.67
C ARG A 87 3.05 3.63 -21.99
N ALA A 88 4.21 2.99 -22.06
CA ALA A 88 4.64 2.23 -23.23
C ALA A 88 3.76 1.00 -23.54
N SER A 89 2.95 0.53 -22.58
CA SER A 89 1.97 -0.53 -22.83
C SER A 89 0.68 -0.04 -23.49
N GLY A 90 0.37 1.26 -23.41
CA GLY A 90 -0.90 1.82 -23.90
C GLY A 90 -2.14 1.41 -23.10
N LEU A 91 -2.00 0.64 -22.02
CA LEU A 91 -3.12 0.13 -21.23
C LEU A 91 -3.49 1.09 -20.07
N PRO A 92 -4.76 1.51 -19.93
CA PRO A 92 -5.17 2.45 -18.88
C PRO A 92 -4.92 1.96 -17.44
N ALA A 93 -5.23 0.70 -17.13
CA ALA A 93 -5.11 0.19 -15.76
C ALA A 93 -3.65 0.12 -15.25
N PRO A 94 -2.67 -0.41 -16.02
CA PRO A 94 -1.25 -0.29 -15.66
C PRO A 94 -0.78 1.14 -15.46
N VAL A 95 -1.24 2.08 -16.30
CA VAL A 95 -0.90 3.51 -16.15
C VAL A 95 -1.45 4.06 -14.84
N ALA A 96 -2.73 3.81 -14.53
CA ALA A 96 -3.34 4.23 -13.27
C ALA A 96 -2.61 3.67 -12.04
N HIS A 97 -2.27 2.37 -12.03
CA HIS A 97 -1.51 1.76 -10.92
C HIS A 97 -0.12 2.37 -10.75
N ALA A 98 0.57 2.70 -11.85
CA ALA A 98 1.88 3.32 -11.78
C ALA A 98 1.79 4.80 -11.36
N SER A 99 0.79 5.54 -11.84
CA SER A 99 0.49 6.91 -11.37
C SER A 99 0.25 6.95 -9.87
N ARG A 100 -0.45 5.94 -9.32
CA ARG A 100 -0.62 5.79 -7.87
C ARG A 100 0.73 5.70 -7.14
N SER A 101 1.67 4.90 -7.64
CA SER A 101 3.00 4.78 -7.00
C SER A 101 3.78 6.09 -7.08
N VAL A 102 3.68 6.84 -8.18
CA VAL A 102 4.27 8.18 -8.29
C VAL A 102 3.64 9.13 -7.28
N ALA A 103 2.31 9.13 -7.14
CA ALA A 103 1.61 9.96 -6.17
C ALA A 103 1.97 9.59 -4.71
N VAL A 104 2.20 8.31 -4.42
CA VAL A 104 2.71 7.88 -3.10
C VAL A 104 4.10 8.47 -2.84
N ALA A 105 4.99 8.48 -3.84
CA ALA A 105 6.32 9.09 -3.72
C ALA A 105 6.22 10.61 -3.53
N MET A 106 5.41 11.30 -4.34
CA MET A 106 5.10 12.74 -4.20
C MET A 106 4.63 13.09 -2.80
N ARG A 107 3.62 12.36 -2.30
CA ARG A 107 3.08 12.57 -0.96
C ARG A 107 4.16 12.41 0.11
N ARG A 108 5.00 11.38 0.01
CA ARG A 108 6.08 11.14 1.00
C ARG A 108 7.17 12.22 0.99
N ALA A 109 7.37 12.90 -0.13
CA ALA A 109 8.23 14.07 -0.22
C ALA A 109 7.54 15.40 0.17
N GLY A 110 6.29 15.36 0.65
CA GLY A 110 5.52 16.54 1.05
C GLY A 110 4.77 17.25 -0.09
N HIS A 111 4.85 16.75 -1.32
CA HIS A 111 4.10 17.27 -2.47
C HIS A 111 2.66 16.73 -2.48
N HIS A 112 1.89 17.07 -1.45
CA HIS A 112 0.54 16.54 -1.27
C HIS A 112 -0.42 16.96 -2.39
N ASP A 113 -0.35 18.22 -2.83
CA ASP A 113 -1.24 18.76 -3.85
C ASP A 113 -1.03 18.11 -5.22
N ASP A 114 0.23 17.96 -5.61
CA ASP A 114 0.61 17.27 -6.84
C ASP A 114 0.20 15.80 -6.81
N ALA A 115 0.35 15.14 -5.65
CA ALA A 115 -0.09 13.76 -5.46
C ALA A 115 -1.61 13.62 -5.63
N ILE A 116 -2.41 14.50 -5.02
CA ILE A 116 -3.87 14.50 -5.14
C ILE A 116 -4.27 14.76 -6.60
N ALA A 117 -3.71 15.80 -7.23
CA ALA A 117 -4.00 16.16 -8.61
C ALA A 117 -3.70 15.02 -9.60
N LEU A 118 -2.55 14.33 -9.43
CA LEU A 118 -2.18 13.18 -10.25
C LEU A 118 -3.15 12.01 -10.08
N LEU A 119 -3.55 11.71 -8.84
CA LEU A 119 -4.50 10.63 -8.55
C LEU A 119 -5.88 10.92 -9.15
N MET A 120 -6.38 12.14 -8.98
CA MET A 120 -7.69 12.54 -9.52
C MET A 120 -7.70 12.56 -11.05
N THR A 121 -6.63 13.08 -11.67
CA THR A 121 -6.48 13.06 -13.12
C THR A 121 -6.41 11.61 -13.65
N SER A 122 -5.66 10.75 -12.96
CA SER A 122 -5.56 9.32 -13.34
C SER A 122 -6.90 8.60 -13.19
N ALA A 123 -7.69 8.94 -12.16
CA ALA A 123 -9.01 8.38 -11.93
C ALA A 123 -9.99 8.80 -13.04
N GLN A 124 -9.97 10.08 -13.44
CA GLN A 124 -10.78 10.59 -14.56
C GLN A 124 -10.41 9.95 -15.90
N GLN A 125 -9.11 9.67 -16.12
CA GLN A 125 -8.61 9.02 -17.34
C GLN A 125 -9.08 7.58 -17.52
N LEU A 126 -9.57 6.91 -16.47
CA LEU A 126 -10.18 5.58 -16.59
C LEU A 126 -11.50 5.62 -17.39
N ARG A 127 -12.15 6.79 -17.52
CA ARG A 127 -13.38 7.00 -18.30
C ARG A 127 -14.44 5.93 -18.01
N LEU A 128 -14.78 5.75 -16.73
CA LEU A 128 -15.74 4.74 -16.32
C LEU A 128 -17.09 4.96 -17.02
N GLY A 129 -17.58 3.92 -17.71
CA GLY A 129 -18.93 3.91 -18.27
C GLY A 129 -20.00 3.71 -17.18
N PRO A 130 -21.29 3.71 -17.56
CA PRO A 130 -22.39 3.50 -16.60
C PRO A 130 -22.32 2.13 -15.89
N GLN A 131 -21.77 1.12 -16.58
CA GLN A 131 -21.51 -0.22 -16.05
C GLN A 131 -20.01 -0.53 -16.20
N PRO A 132 -19.15 0.01 -15.31
CA PRO A 132 -17.72 -0.27 -15.34
C PRO A 132 -17.46 -1.72 -14.98
N ARG A 133 -16.41 -2.31 -15.56
CA ARG A 133 -15.93 -3.64 -15.17
C ARG A 133 -15.37 -3.58 -13.75
N ASP A 134 -15.46 -4.68 -13.02
CA ASP A 134 -14.95 -4.81 -11.65
C ASP A 134 -13.51 -4.32 -11.50
N LEU A 135 -12.63 -4.67 -12.44
CA LEU A 135 -11.24 -4.22 -12.45
C LEU A 135 -11.09 -2.69 -12.58
N GLU A 136 -11.93 -2.05 -13.39
CA GLU A 136 -11.92 -0.60 -13.59
C GLU A 136 -12.39 0.11 -12.33
N LEU A 137 -13.47 -0.39 -11.73
CA LEU A 137 -14.03 0.14 -10.48
C LEU A 137 -13.06 -0.06 -9.30
N ALA A 138 -12.39 -1.20 -9.23
CA ALA A 138 -11.35 -1.49 -8.24
C ALA A 138 -10.12 -0.60 -8.38
N THR A 139 -9.69 -0.34 -9.62
CA THR A 139 -8.60 0.60 -9.91
C THR A 139 -8.98 2.01 -9.48
N TYR A 140 -10.19 2.46 -9.85
CA TYR A 140 -10.75 3.75 -9.49
C TYR A 140 -10.79 3.95 -7.97
N GLY A 141 -11.46 3.05 -7.25
CA GLY A 141 -11.56 3.13 -5.80
C GLY A 141 -10.20 3.08 -5.09
N SER A 142 -9.23 2.34 -5.62
CA SER A 142 -7.85 2.33 -5.10
C SER A 142 -7.15 3.68 -5.24
N LEU A 143 -7.38 4.41 -6.34
CA LEU A 143 -6.89 5.77 -6.52
C LEU A 143 -7.53 6.72 -5.52
N LEU A 144 -8.86 6.66 -5.36
CA LEU A 144 -9.60 7.49 -4.40
C LEU A 144 -9.15 7.27 -2.96
N CYS A 145 -8.99 6.02 -2.52
CA CYS A 145 -8.44 5.72 -1.20
C CYS A 145 -7.05 6.33 -0.98
N THR A 146 -6.20 6.29 -2.02
CA THR A 146 -4.84 6.86 -1.95
C THR A 146 -4.87 8.38 -1.91
N ALA A 147 -5.81 8.99 -2.65
CA ALA A 147 -6.00 10.44 -2.67
C ALA A 147 -6.57 10.93 -1.34
N ALA A 148 -7.55 10.21 -0.77
CA ALA A 148 -8.08 10.51 0.54
C ALA A 148 -6.99 10.53 1.63
N TYR A 149 -6.08 9.55 1.61
CA TYR A 149 -4.95 9.55 2.54
C TYR A 149 -3.95 10.68 2.27
N ALA A 150 -3.78 11.11 1.02
CA ALA A 150 -2.98 12.30 0.70
C ALA A 150 -3.65 13.59 1.19
N SER A 151 -4.95 13.76 0.96
CA SER A 151 -5.75 14.89 1.48
C SER A 151 -5.74 14.93 3.01
N ALA A 152 -5.79 13.78 3.68
CA ALA A 152 -5.67 13.68 5.12
C ALA A 152 -4.31 14.19 5.62
N GLN A 153 -3.20 13.78 4.97
CA GLN A 153 -1.86 14.30 5.30
C GLN A 153 -1.69 15.80 4.99
N ALA A 154 -2.49 16.35 4.08
CA ALA A 154 -2.57 17.78 3.82
C ALA A 154 -3.52 18.54 4.76
N GLY A 155 -4.14 17.87 5.75
CA GLY A 155 -5.11 18.49 6.67
C GLY A 155 -6.48 18.79 6.05
N ARG A 156 -6.76 18.30 4.83
CA ARG A 156 -8.01 18.55 4.09
C ARG A 156 -9.07 17.52 4.45
N ARG A 157 -9.63 17.65 5.65
CA ARG A 157 -10.63 16.70 6.20
C ARG A 157 -11.82 16.46 5.26
N GLY A 158 -12.50 17.52 4.82
CA GLY A 158 -13.71 17.38 4.00
C GLY A 158 -13.46 16.73 2.63
N GLU A 159 -12.29 16.98 2.03
CA GLU A 159 -11.88 16.32 0.79
C GLU A 159 -11.59 14.83 1.04
N ALA A 160 -10.86 14.51 2.11
CA ALA A 160 -10.55 13.12 2.47
C ALA A 160 -11.81 12.28 2.75
N GLU A 161 -12.78 12.83 3.48
CA GLU A 161 -14.06 12.17 3.77
C GLU A 161 -14.90 11.97 2.50
N THR A 162 -14.94 12.98 1.61
CA THR A 162 -15.63 12.88 0.31
C THR A 162 -15.06 11.74 -0.53
N LEU A 163 -13.73 11.68 -0.66
CA LEU A 163 -13.02 10.65 -1.41
C LEU A 163 -13.21 9.25 -0.81
N LEU A 164 -13.25 9.13 0.52
CA LEU A 164 -13.55 7.86 1.20
C LEU A 164 -15.00 7.41 1.00
N SER A 165 -15.95 8.34 1.02
CA SER A 165 -17.37 8.05 0.75
C SER A 165 -17.54 7.48 -0.67
N GLU A 166 -16.90 8.12 -1.64
CA GLU A 166 -16.93 7.67 -3.03
C GLU A 166 -16.22 6.32 -3.22
N ALA A 167 -15.05 6.12 -2.59
CA ALA A 167 -14.39 4.82 -2.59
C ALA A 167 -15.26 3.72 -1.95
N SER A 168 -15.99 4.05 -0.89
CA SER A 168 -16.93 3.12 -0.23
C SER A 168 -18.07 2.73 -1.16
N ALA A 169 -18.65 3.70 -1.88
CA ALA A 169 -19.67 3.44 -2.89
C ALA A 169 -19.15 2.57 -4.05
N ALA A 170 -17.91 2.79 -4.48
CA ALA A 170 -17.26 1.95 -5.49
C ALA A 170 -17.06 0.51 -4.97
N ALA A 171 -16.63 0.33 -3.73
CA ALA A 171 -16.44 -0.99 -3.12
C ALA A 171 -17.77 -1.73 -2.89
N ALA A 172 -18.84 -1.04 -2.49
CA ALA A 172 -20.15 -1.65 -2.27
C ALA A 172 -20.80 -2.22 -3.54
N ARG A 173 -20.40 -1.71 -4.72
CA ARG A 173 -20.82 -2.24 -6.02
C ARG A 173 -20.08 -3.51 -6.42
N LEU A 174 -18.97 -3.83 -5.75
CA LEU A 174 -18.23 -5.07 -5.96
C LEU A 174 -18.83 -6.18 -5.09
N GLY A 175 -19.13 -7.33 -5.68
CA GLY A 175 -19.64 -8.49 -4.93
C GLY A 175 -18.56 -9.21 -4.09
N ALA A 176 -17.27 -8.98 -4.38
CA ALA A 176 -16.14 -9.57 -3.69
C ALA A 176 -14.90 -8.68 -3.83
N ALA A 177 -13.81 -9.03 -3.15
CA ALA A 177 -12.51 -8.38 -3.35
C ALA A 177 -12.01 -8.57 -4.78
N VAL A 178 -11.46 -7.50 -5.37
CA VAL A 178 -10.93 -7.50 -6.73
C VAL A 178 -9.44 -7.17 -6.70
N TYR A 179 -8.67 -8.02 -7.37
CA TYR A 179 -7.24 -7.82 -7.56
C TYR A 179 -6.98 -6.92 -8.77
N ALA A 180 -6.73 -5.64 -8.50
CA ALA A 180 -6.30 -4.66 -9.48
C ALA A 180 -4.76 -4.65 -9.56
N GLY A 181 -4.21 -5.58 -10.34
CA GLY A 181 -2.77 -5.81 -10.41
C GLY A 181 -2.24 -6.44 -9.12
N GLU A 182 -1.60 -5.63 -8.29
CA GLU A 182 -1.05 -6.02 -6.98
C GLU A 182 -1.80 -5.40 -5.80
N LEU A 183 -2.80 -4.59 -6.11
CA LEU A 183 -3.67 -3.99 -5.11
C LEU A 183 -4.92 -4.84 -5.00
N VAL A 184 -5.32 -5.13 -3.76
CA VAL A 184 -6.66 -5.60 -3.44
C VAL A 184 -7.53 -4.40 -3.16
N PHE A 185 -8.71 -4.38 -3.76
CA PHE A 185 -9.76 -3.43 -3.46
C PHE A 185 -11.03 -4.17 -3.06
N SER A 186 -11.57 -3.77 -1.91
CA SER A 186 -12.73 -4.38 -1.26
C SER A 186 -13.26 -3.42 -0.20
N VAL A 187 -14.46 -3.70 0.32
CA VAL A 187 -15.04 -2.95 1.45
C VAL A 187 -14.09 -2.95 2.66
N THR A 188 -13.50 -4.11 3.00
CA THR A 188 -12.52 -4.23 4.07
C THR A 188 -11.27 -3.37 3.82
N ASN A 189 -10.77 -3.33 2.58
CA ASN A 189 -9.62 -2.50 2.24
C ASN A 189 -9.95 -1.01 2.37
N VAL A 190 -11.15 -0.56 2.00
CA VAL A 190 -11.61 0.82 2.24
C VAL A 190 -11.64 1.13 3.74
N ALA A 191 -12.15 0.21 4.57
CA ALA A 191 -12.16 0.38 6.02
C ALA A 191 -10.74 0.53 6.61
N VAL A 192 -9.75 -0.22 6.10
CA VAL A 192 -8.35 -0.02 6.50
C VAL A 192 -7.83 1.38 6.11
N TYR A 193 -8.20 1.90 4.94
CA TYR A 193 -7.88 3.29 4.58
C TYR A 193 -8.58 4.31 5.48
N GLN A 194 -9.82 4.07 5.90
CA GLN A 194 -10.53 4.95 6.84
C GLN A 194 -9.76 5.08 8.16
N ILE A 195 -9.26 3.98 8.73
CA ILE A 195 -8.43 4.01 9.94
C ILE A 195 -7.20 4.90 9.72
N GLY A 196 -6.46 4.68 8.64
CA GLY A 196 -5.26 5.46 8.32
C GLY A 196 -5.55 6.95 8.10
N VAL A 197 -6.63 7.28 7.38
CA VAL A 197 -7.06 8.67 7.11
C VAL A 197 -7.41 9.39 8.41
N PHE A 198 -8.28 8.83 9.25
CA PHE A 198 -8.68 9.50 10.48
C PHE A 198 -7.54 9.57 11.50
N THR A 199 -6.66 8.57 11.54
CA THR A 199 -5.42 8.63 12.34
C THR A 199 -4.50 9.77 11.88
N ALA A 200 -4.35 9.98 10.57
CA ALA A 200 -3.55 11.08 10.02
C ALA A 200 -4.17 12.46 10.28
N LEU A 201 -5.49 12.55 10.36
CA LEU A 201 -6.23 13.76 10.75
C LEU A 201 -6.24 14.01 12.27
N GLY A 202 -5.65 13.14 13.08
CA GLY A 202 -5.67 13.22 14.55
C GLY A 202 -7.02 12.83 15.19
N ASP A 203 -7.94 12.28 14.41
CA ASP A 203 -9.25 11.79 14.87
C ASP A 203 -9.18 10.31 15.23
N SER A 204 -8.49 10.03 16.34
CA SER A 204 -8.31 8.67 16.83
C SER A 204 -9.63 7.96 17.18
N ALA A 205 -10.65 8.69 17.62
CA ALA A 205 -11.95 8.13 17.98
C ALA A 205 -12.64 7.54 16.74
N THR A 206 -12.70 8.30 15.64
CA THR A 206 -13.29 7.82 14.38
C THR A 206 -12.44 6.71 13.76
N ALA A 207 -11.10 6.81 13.83
CA ALA A 207 -10.20 5.75 13.37
C ALA A 207 -10.47 4.42 14.11
N LEU A 208 -10.65 4.46 15.42
CA LEU A 208 -10.93 3.26 16.24
C LEU A 208 -12.35 2.74 16.04
N HIS A 209 -13.32 3.61 15.75
CA HIS A 209 -14.65 3.17 15.32
C HIS A 209 -14.54 2.31 14.05
N HIS A 210 -13.87 2.80 13.00
CA HIS A 210 -13.64 2.00 11.79
C HIS A 210 -12.81 0.74 12.06
N ALA A 211 -11.81 0.80 12.96
CA ALA A 211 -11.04 -0.38 13.33
C ALA A 211 -11.90 -1.49 13.97
N SER A 212 -12.98 -1.12 14.66
CA SER A 212 -13.92 -2.05 15.28
C SER A 212 -14.90 -2.70 14.29
N THR A 213 -15.10 -2.10 13.12
CA THR A 213 -15.98 -2.65 12.07
C THR A 213 -15.26 -3.55 11.08
N VAL A 214 -13.93 -3.62 11.14
CA VAL A 214 -13.14 -4.47 10.24
C VAL A 214 -13.30 -5.94 10.61
N GLU A 215 -13.84 -6.73 9.69
CA GLU A 215 -13.83 -8.18 9.80
C GLU A 215 -12.42 -8.71 9.47
N VAL A 216 -11.62 -8.95 10.52
CA VAL A 216 -10.20 -9.33 10.40
C VAL A 216 -9.97 -10.56 9.52
N ALA A 217 -10.90 -11.51 9.48
CA ALA A 217 -10.81 -12.71 8.63
C ALA A 217 -10.80 -12.39 7.12
N THR A 218 -11.35 -11.24 6.73
CA THR A 218 -11.42 -10.77 5.33
C THR A 218 -10.19 -9.97 4.90
N LEU A 219 -9.21 -9.75 5.81
CA LEU A 219 -7.92 -9.15 5.46
C LEU A 219 -7.04 -10.19 4.76
N GLU A 220 -7.10 -10.22 3.43
CA GLU A 220 -6.56 -11.28 2.58
C GLU A 220 -5.03 -11.47 2.63
N THR A 221 -4.29 -10.46 3.12
CA THR A 221 -2.82 -10.47 3.07
C THR A 221 -2.22 -10.10 4.42
N ALA A 222 -1.05 -10.66 4.73
CA ALA A 222 -0.29 -10.31 5.93
C ALA A 222 0.10 -8.82 5.92
N GLU A 223 0.39 -8.26 4.74
CA GLU A 223 0.67 -6.82 4.57
C GLU A 223 -0.53 -5.95 4.98
N ARG A 224 -1.75 -6.30 4.53
CA ARG A 224 -2.96 -5.55 4.90
C ARG A 224 -3.34 -5.73 6.36
N TYR A 225 -3.17 -6.93 6.90
CA TYR A 225 -3.36 -7.18 8.32
C TYR A 225 -2.40 -6.36 9.19
N ALA A 226 -1.12 -6.30 8.81
CA ALA A 226 -0.15 -5.48 9.51
C ALA A 226 -0.51 -3.99 9.42
N ARG A 227 -0.94 -3.50 8.25
CA ARG A 227 -1.42 -2.12 8.09
C ARG A 227 -2.57 -1.80 9.03
N TYR A 228 -3.59 -2.66 9.09
CA TYR A 228 -4.72 -2.54 10.02
C TYR A 228 -4.23 -2.40 11.47
N CYS A 229 -3.37 -3.34 11.92
CA CYS A 229 -2.85 -3.34 13.28
C CYS A 229 -1.98 -2.11 13.58
N MET A 230 -1.13 -1.69 12.64
CA MET A 230 -0.23 -0.54 12.79
C MET A 230 -1.01 0.77 12.90
N ASP A 231 -1.99 1.00 12.03
CA ASP A 231 -2.79 2.23 12.07
C ASP A 231 -3.71 2.24 13.31
N THR A 232 -4.26 1.08 13.70
CA THR A 232 -4.99 0.92 14.96
C THR A 232 -4.10 1.19 16.19
N ALA A 233 -2.85 0.73 16.17
CA ALA A 233 -1.89 0.99 17.24
C ALA A 233 -1.58 2.49 17.38
N ARG A 234 -1.41 3.19 16.25
CA ARG A 234 -1.25 4.66 16.24
C ARG A 234 -2.47 5.37 16.81
N ALA A 235 -3.68 4.95 16.46
CA ALA A 235 -4.90 5.53 17.01
C ALA A 235 -5.02 5.30 18.53
N TRP A 236 -4.65 4.12 19.04
CA TRP A 236 -4.60 3.87 20.49
C TRP A 236 -3.54 4.70 21.20
N GLU A 237 -2.36 4.88 20.59
CA GLU A 237 -1.29 5.73 21.13
C GLU A 237 -1.74 7.20 21.22
N GLN A 238 -2.43 7.72 20.21
CA GLN A 238 -3.02 9.06 20.25
C GLN A 238 -4.04 9.26 21.39
N GLN A 239 -4.65 8.19 21.92
CA GLN A 239 -5.53 8.24 23.09
C GLN A 239 -4.81 7.93 24.42
N GLY A 240 -3.48 7.79 24.42
CA GLY A 240 -2.70 7.39 25.60
C GLY A 240 -2.94 5.94 26.04
N ARG A 241 -3.58 5.11 25.21
CA ARG A 241 -3.91 3.70 25.53
C ARG A 241 -2.76 2.77 25.11
N HIS A 242 -1.59 2.94 25.73
CA HIS A 242 -0.35 2.28 25.34
C HIS A 242 -0.40 0.74 25.41
N ASP A 243 -1.17 0.17 26.34
CA ASP A 243 -1.39 -1.29 26.40
C ASP A 243 -2.10 -1.81 25.14
N ARG A 244 -3.13 -1.10 24.67
CA ARG A 244 -3.87 -1.48 23.46
C ARG A 244 -3.03 -1.27 22.20
N ALA A 245 -2.24 -0.19 22.17
CA ALA A 245 -1.27 0.03 21.10
C ALA A 245 -0.26 -1.13 21.03
N THR A 246 0.29 -1.55 22.18
CA THR A 246 1.24 -2.66 22.28
C THR A 246 0.60 -3.99 21.84
N GLN A 247 -0.63 -4.28 22.26
CA GLN A 247 -1.35 -5.49 21.82
C GLN A 247 -1.53 -5.54 20.31
N ALA A 248 -1.92 -4.42 19.68
CA ALA A 248 -2.05 -4.35 18.23
C ALA A 248 -0.70 -4.57 17.51
N LEU A 249 0.40 -4.03 18.04
CA LEU A 249 1.74 -4.27 17.48
C LEU A 249 2.18 -5.73 17.61
N CYS A 250 1.94 -6.38 18.74
CA CYS A 250 2.21 -7.81 18.93
C CYS A 250 1.36 -8.68 17.97
N ALA A 251 0.10 -8.31 17.73
CA ALA A 251 -0.76 -8.99 16.77
C ALA A 251 -0.18 -8.89 15.35
N ALA A 252 0.27 -7.70 14.94
CA ALA A 252 0.95 -7.50 13.66
C ALA A 252 2.22 -8.34 13.52
N GLU A 253 3.06 -8.38 14.57
CA GLU A 253 4.34 -9.12 14.57
C GLU A 253 4.12 -10.61 14.28
N THR A 254 3.06 -11.19 14.83
CA THR A 254 2.74 -12.62 14.69
C THR A 254 2.52 -13.03 13.22
N ARG A 255 1.96 -12.15 12.39
CA ARG A 255 1.65 -12.45 10.98
C ARG A 255 2.63 -11.84 9.98
N ALA A 256 3.23 -10.70 10.32
CA ALA A 256 4.05 -9.92 9.40
C ALA A 256 5.27 -9.32 10.12
N PRO A 257 6.21 -10.14 10.62
CA PRO A 257 7.31 -9.66 11.46
C PRO A 257 8.18 -8.60 10.75
N GLN A 258 8.34 -8.67 9.43
CA GLN A 258 9.12 -7.67 8.69
C GLN A 258 8.43 -6.31 8.59
N GLU A 259 7.11 -6.21 8.80
CA GLU A 259 6.41 -4.92 8.90
C GLU A 259 6.78 -4.17 10.20
N LEU A 260 7.13 -4.90 11.26
CA LEU A 260 7.49 -4.31 12.55
C LEU A 260 8.97 -3.90 12.61
N ARG A 261 9.78 -4.35 11.64
CA ARG A 261 11.18 -3.93 11.45
C ARG A 261 11.33 -2.62 10.68
N ARG A 262 10.22 -2.03 10.26
CA ARG A 262 10.21 -0.78 9.47
C ARG A 262 10.48 0.43 10.37
N PRO A 263 11.14 1.49 9.87
CA PRO A 263 11.40 2.70 10.65
C PRO A 263 10.14 3.31 11.28
N SER A 264 9.02 3.34 10.55
CA SER A 264 7.73 3.85 11.06
C SER A 264 7.15 3.04 12.23
N SER A 265 7.52 1.76 12.32
CA SER A 265 7.10 0.86 13.39
C SER A 265 8.02 1.00 14.59
N HIS A 266 9.32 1.11 14.35
CA HIS A 266 10.33 1.42 15.37
C HIS A 266 10.06 2.78 16.03
N GLU A 267 9.68 3.80 15.27
CA GLU A 267 9.32 5.11 15.80
C GLU A 267 8.18 5.02 16.81
N LEU A 268 7.08 4.33 16.45
CA LEU A 268 5.93 4.13 17.34
C LEU A 268 6.32 3.32 18.59
N ILE A 269 7.07 2.23 18.43
CA ILE A 269 7.56 1.42 19.55
C ILE A 269 8.44 2.26 20.48
N THR A 270 9.32 3.08 19.92
CA THR A 270 10.19 4.00 20.66
C THR A 270 9.38 5.02 21.45
N ARG A 271 8.36 5.64 20.84
CA ARG A 271 7.45 6.56 21.56
C ARG A 271 6.76 5.87 22.73
N LEU A 272 6.28 4.64 22.54
CA LEU A 272 5.64 3.87 23.61
C LEU A 272 6.63 3.46 24.72
N LEU A 273 7.87 3.13 24.38
CA LEU A 273 8.91 2.73 25.34
C LEU A 273 9.34 3.86 26.27
N TYR A 274 9.43 5.08 25.73
CA TYR A 274 9.91 6.25 26.46
C TYR A 274 8.78 7.18 26.94
N ALA A 275 7.52 6.77 26.79
CA ALA A 275 6.40 7.51 27.35
C ALA A 275 6.48 7.56 28.89
N PRO A 276 6.09 8.67 29.55
CA PRO A 276 6.17 8.84 31.00
C PRO A 276 5.02 8.13 31.73
N VAL A 277 4.78 6.86 31.41
CA VAL A 277 3.75 6.00 32.01
C VAL A 277 4.32 4.62 32.31
N VAL A 278 3.57 3.78 33.03
CA VAL A 278 3.96 2.38 33.24
C VAL A 278 4.11 1.68 31.90
N MET A 279 5.29 1.10 31.66
CA MET A 279 5.60 0.41 30.41
C MET A 279 4.67 -0.81 30.23
N PRO A 280 3.95 -0.91 29.10
CA PRO A 280 3.10 -2.05 28.81
C PRO A 280 3.85 -3.38 28.85
N SER A 281 3.19 -4.42 29.36
CA SER A 281 3.74 -5.78 29.35
C SER A 281 4.07 -6.23 27.92
N GLY A 282 5.22 -6.89 27.75
CA GLY A 282 5.66 -7.40 26.45
C GLY A 282 6.23 -6.36 25.47
N LEU A 283 6.09 -5.05 25.71
CA LEU A 283 6.59 -4.00 24.81
C LEU A 283 8.12 -4.05 24.64
N ARG A 284 8.86 -4.17 25.75
CA ARG A 284 10.33 -4.30 25.70
C ARG A 284 10.76 -5.56 24.95
N SER A 285 10.08 -6.69 25.17
CA SER A 285 10.38 -7.94 24.47
C SER A 285 10.05 -7.85 22.98
N LEU A 286 8.95 -7.21 22.61
CA LEU A 286 8.61 -6.91 21.22
C LEU A 286 9.71 -6.04 20.59
N ALA A 287 10.09 -4.95 21.26
CA ALA A 287 11.12 -4.04 20.77
C ALA A 287 12.46 -4.74 20.49
N ALA A 288 12.88 -5.66 21.37
CA ALA A 288 14.07 -6.47 21.15
C ALA A 288 13.92 -7.41 19.93
N ARG A 289 12.80 -8.14 19.80
CA ARG A 289 12.57 -9.08 18.68
C ARG A 289 12.53 -8.38 17.31
N VAL A 290 12.00 -7.17 17.26
CA VAL A 290 11.86 -6.40 16.01
C VAL A 290 13.06 -5.50 15.74
N GLY A 291 14.06 -5.48 16.64
CA GLY A 291 15.29 -4.70 16.52
C GLY A 291 15.11 -3.20 16.72
N ALA A 292 14.07 -2.77 17.44
CA ALA A 292 13.84 -1.35 17.79
C ALA A 292 14.75 -0.89 18.95
N ILE A 293 15.27 -1.83 19.75
CA ILE A 293 16.28 -1.61 20.77
C ILE A 293 17.36 -2.70 20.66
N ARG A 294 18.59 -2.38 21.05
CA ARG A 294 19.71 -3.32 21.12
C ARG A 294 19.84 -3.92 22.51
#